data_AF-A0A255TP21-F1
#
_entry.id   AF-A0A255TP21-F1
#
_cell.length_a   1.000
_cell.length_b   1.000
_cell.length_c   1.000
_cell.angle_alpha   90.00
_cell.angle_beta   90.00
_cell.angle_gamma   90.00
#
_symmetry.space_group_name_H-M   'P 1'
#
loop_
_entity.id
_entity.type
_entity.pdbx_description
1 polymer ?
#
loop_
_entity_poly.entity_id
_entity_poly.type
_entity_poly.pdbx_seq_one_letter_code
_entity_poly.pdbx_strand_id
1 'polypeptide(L)'
;MKDPRKLKVWGKWYNYVLDSIAESSTASDLGLTFEDDRSRIEFFLEQFNEEYNYDYNKIRYPILRLRIASYLQGLPSSINIDFMWNRIIELTKEWEGYKSKEKEEYFCNKWFEIIATCILQLAARYKINTFQYK
;
A
#
# COMPACT_ATOMS: atom_id res chain seq x y z
N MET A 1 -9.55 8.71 -17.33
CA MET A 1 -9.43 7.43 -16.60
C MET A 1 -10.59 7.33 -15.63
N LYS A 2 -11.21 6.16 -15.44
CA LYS A 2 -12.23 6.01 -14.38
C LYS A 2 -11.54 6.12 -13.03
N ASP A 3 -12.13 6.90 -12.13
CA ASP A 3 -11.69 7.05 -10.74
C ASP A 3 -11.49 5.65 -10.09
N PRO A 4 -10.25 5.30 -9.68
CA PRO A 4 -9.96 3.98 -9.13
C PRO A 4 -10.73 3.72 -7.83
N ARG A 5 -11.06 4.75 -7.05
CA ARG A 5 -11.82 4.63 -5.79
C ARG A 5 -13.26 4.15 -6.03
N LYS A 6 -13.79 4.32 -7.24
CA LYS A 6 -15.16 3.91 -7.63
C LYS A 6 -15.25 2.51 -8.23
N LEU A 7 -14.16 1.76 -8.26
CA LEU A 7 -14.18 0.40 -8.79
C LEU A 7 -14.93 -0.55 -7.86
N LYS A 8 -15.83 -1.35 -8.42
CA LYS A 8 -16.69 -2.29 -7.68
C LYS A 8 -15.90 -3.27 -6.79
N VAL A 9 -14.74 -3.72 -7.25
CA VAL A 9 -13.93 -4.74 -6.56
C VAL A 9 -12.82 -4.10 -5.74
N TRP A 10 -12.05 -3.20 -6.35
CA TRP A 10 -10.82 -2.65 -5.72
C TRP A 10 -10.97 -1.25 -5.14
N GLY A 11 -12.14 -0.62 -5.28
CA GLY A 11 -12.33 0.78 -4.90
C GLY A 11 -12.04 1.06 -3.42
N LYS A 12 -12.55 0.21 -2.53
CA LYS A 12 -12.30 0.33 -1.08
C LYS A 12 -10.81 0.18 -0.73
N TRP A 13 -10.14 -0.81 -1.32
CA TRP A 13 -8.71 -1.04 -1.15
C TRP A 13 -7.87 0.16 -1.62
N TYR A 14 -8.18 0.70 -2.79
CA TYR A 14 -7.46 1.85 -3.32
C TYR A 14 -7.69 3.11 -2.49
N ASN A 15 -8.93 3.32 -2.05
CA ASN A 15 -9.24 4.44 -1.16
C ASN A 15 -8.43 4.34 0.14
N TYR A 16 -8.44 3.16 0.77
CA TYR A 16 -7.69 2.91 1.99
C TYR A 16 -6.20 3.22 1.81
N VAL A 17 -5.54 2.69 0.79
CA VAL A 17 -4.11 2.97 0.53
C VAL A 17 -3.83 4.45 0.36
N LEU A 18 -4.66 5.15 -0.42
CA LEU A 18 -4.46 6.57 -0.70
C LEU A 18 -4.68 7.45 0.53
N ASP A 19 -5.64 7.10 1.38
CA ASP A 19 -5.93 7.86 2.60
C ASP A 19 -4.87 7.55 3.67
N SER A 20 -4.44 6.28 3.82
CA SER A 20 -3.31 5.87 4.68
C SER A 20 -2.00 6.59 4.38
N ILE A 21 -1.72 6.89 3.10
CA ILE A 21 -0.53 7.68 2.72
C ILE A 21 -0.73 9.16 3.08
N ALA A 22 -1.91 9.70 2.78
CA ALA A 22 -2.23 11.10 3.04
C ALA A 22 -2.21 11.43 4.54
N GLU A 23 -2.62 10.49 5.38
CA GLU A 23 -2.67 10.58 6.85
C GLU A 23 -1.42 10.02 7.53
N SER A 24 -0.34 9.79 6.77
CA SER A 24 0.91 9.25 7.30
C SER A 24 1.61 10.25 8.23
N SER A 25 2.38 9.74 9.20
CA SER A 25 3.12 10.59 10.14
C SER A 25 4.12 11.48 9.42
N THR A 26 4.85 10.95 8.43
CA THR A 26 5.80 11.76 7.64
C THR A 26 5.07 12.90 6.91
N ALA A 27 3.89 12.66 6.33
CA ALA A 27 3.13 13.71 5.68
C ALA A 27 2.68 14.80 6.66
N SER A 28 2.20 14.40 7.84
CA SER A 28 1.79 15.32 8.90
C SER A 28 2.97 16.15 9.43
N ASP A 29 4.10 15.50 9.75
CA ASP A 29 5.29 16.14 10.32
C ASP A 29 5.91 17.17 9.39
N LEU A 30 5.84 16.92 8.08
CA LEU A 30 6.33 17.82 7.03
C LEU A 30 5.27 18.82 6.54
N GLY A 31 4.04 18.75 7.05
CA GLY A 31 2.93 19.60 6.60
C GLY A 31 2.58 19.43 5.12
N LEU A 32 2.77 18.22 4.57
CA LEU A 32 2.53 17.94 3.16
C LEU A 32 1.03 17.93 2.86
N THR A 33 0.66 18.62 1.79
CA THR A 33 -0.67 18.53 1.18
C THR A 33 -0.55 17.94 -0.21
N PHE A 34 -1.28 16.85 -0.47
CA PHE A 34 -1.27 16.18 -1.77
C PHE A 34 -2.30 16.81 -2.71
N GLU A 35 -1.84 17.28 -3.87
CA GLU A 35 -2.70 17.88 -4.89
C GLU A 35 -3.63 16.84 -5.54
N ASP A 36 -3.14 15.61 -5.71
CA ASP A 36 -3.87 14.51 -6.32
C ASP A 36 -3.43 13.12 -5.82
N ASP A 37 -4.15 12.08 -6.24
CA ASP A 37 -3.86 10.70 -5.86
C ASP A 37 -2.53 10.17 -6.44
N ARG A 38 -2.04 10.75 -7.54
CA ARG A 38 -0.76 10.36 -8.14
C ARG A 38 0.38 10.80 -7.22
N SER A 39 0.35 12.04 -6.74
CA SER A 39 1.37 12.60 -5.84
C SER A 39 1.52 11.80 -4.53
N ARG A 40 0.43 11.21 -4.03
CA ARG A 40 0.46 10.29 -2.87
C ARG A 40 1.29 9.03 -3.16
N ILE A 41 1.06 8.41 -4.31
CA ILE A 41 1.77 7.19 -4.68
C ILE A 41 3.24 7.47 -5.02
N GLU A 42 3.54 8.61 -5.65
CA GLU A 42 4.92 9.05 -5.90
C GLU A 42 5.67 9.25 -4.59
N PHE A 43 5.08 10.00 -3.65
CA PHE A 43 5.65 10.20 -2.31
C PHE A 43 5.99 8.88 -1.61
N PHE A 44 5.03 7.93 -1.55
CA PHE A 44 5.30 6.63 -0.92
C PHE A 44 6.46 5.88 -1.60
N LEU A 45 6.49 5.87 -2.94
CA LEU A 45 7.53 5.15 -3.69
C LEU A 45 8.91 5.81 -3.56
N GLU A 46 8.97 7.13 -3.43
CA GLU A 46 10.19 7.87 -3.14
C GLU A 46 10.73 7.51 -1.75
N GLN A 47 9.89 7.55 -0.72
CA GLN A 47 10.27 7.16 0.65
C GLN A 47 10.73 5.69 0.71
N PHE A 48 10.00 4.76 0.09
CA PHE A 48 10.42 3.37 -0.04
C PHE A 48 11.80 3.24 -0.69
N ASN A 49 12.05 4.01 -1.75
CA ASN A 49 13.30 3.95 -2.48
C ASN A 49 14.47 4.47 -1.65
N GLU A 50 14.25 5.57 -0.93
CA GLU A 50 15.24 6.22 -0.07
C GLU A 50 15.57 5.39 1.17
N GLU A 51 14.59 4.70 1.77
CA GLU A 51 14.73 4.03 3.07
C GLU A 51 15.01 2.52 2.97
N TYR A 52 14.61 1.86 1.89
CA TYR A 52 14.59 0.39 1.85
C TYR A 52 15.06 -0.26 0.55
N ASN A 53 15.05 0.43 -0.58
CA ASN A 53 15.31 -0.20 -1.90
C ASN A 53 16.80 -0.33 -2.28
N TYR A 54 17.68 -0.57 -1.31
CA TYR A 54 19.12 -0.76 -1.55
C TYR A 54 19.47 -2.16 -2.07
N ASP A 55 20.65 -2.33 -2.66
CA ASP A 55 21.11 -3.58 -3.30
C ASP A 55 20.94 -4.83 -2.42
N TYR A 56 21.25 -4.71 -1.12
CA TYR A 56 21.04 -5.81 -0.17
C TYR A 56 19.59 -6.30 -0.14
N ASN A 57 18.62 -5.38 -0.06
CA ASN A 57 17.20 -5.71 -0.06
C ASN A 57 16.71 -6.10 -1.46
N LYS A 58 17.33 -5.60 -2.53
CA LYS A 58 17.05 -6.08 -3.89
C LYS A 58 17.45 -7.54 -4.07
N ILE A 59 18.57 -7.97 -3.50
CA ILE A 59 19.00 -9.38 -3.52
C ILE A 59 18.06 -10.25 -2.67
N ARG A 60 17.74 -9.79 -1.46
CA ARG A 60 16.88 -10.55 -0.52
C ARG A 60 15.43 -10.68 -1.00
N TYR A 61 14.91 -9.62 -1.64
CA TYR A 61 13.54 -9.54 -2.16
C TYR A 61 13.57 -9.06 -3.62
N PRO A 62 13.90 -9.93 -4.59
CA PRO A 62 14.10 -9.51 -5.99
C PRO A 62 12.84 -9.02 -6.68
N ILE A 63 11.67 -9.45 -6.21
CA ILE A 63 10.37 -9.02 -6.74
C ILE A 63 9.95 -7.73 -6.02
N LEU A 64 9.83 -6.63 -6.76
CA LEU A 64 9.44 -5.31 -6.22
C LEU A 64 8.21 -5.36 -5.31
N ARG A 65 7.17 -6.11 -5.69
CA ARG A 65 5.96 -6.31 -4.87
C ARG A 65 6.27 -6.90 -3.49
N LEU A 66 7.12 -7.92 -3.43
CA LEU A 66 7.51 -8.56 -2.16
C LEU A 66 8.43 -7.65 -1.36
N ARG A 67 9.27 -6.86 -2.03
CA ARG A 67 10.15 -5.88 -1.39
C ARG A 67 9.36 -4.76 -0.73
N ILE A 68 8.35 -4.20 -1.41
CA ILE A 68 7.41 -3.24 -0.82
C ILE A 68 6.64 -3.89 0.33
N ALA A 69 6.15 -5.13 0.17
CA ALA A 69 5.46 -5.83 1.26
C ALA A 69 6.35 -6.06 2.50
N SER A 70 7.66 -6.27 2.29
CA SER A 70 8.65 -6.38 3.37
C SER A 70 8.90 -5.03 4.05
N TYR A 71 8.99 -3.95 3.27
CA TYR A 71 9.08 -2.59 3.81
C TYR A 71 7.85 -2.24 4.67
N LEU A 72 6.64 -2.52 4.17
CA LEU A 72 5.38 -2.29 4.89
C LEU A 72 5.28 -3.05 6.22
N GLN A 73 5.87 -4.24 6.33
CA GLN A 73 5.95 -4.98 7.60
C GLN A 73 6.80 -4.27 8.65
N GLY A 74 7.71 -3.39 8.23
CA GLY A 74 8.47 -2.50 9.11
C GLY A 74 7.67 -1.30 9.60
N LEU A 75 6.41 -1.15 9.20
CA LEU A 75 5.51 -0.04 9.56
C LEU A 75 6.16 1.34 9.30
N PRO A 76 6.53 1.64 8.04
CA PRO A 76 7.20 2.88 7.70
C PRO A 76 6.29 4.08 7.93
N SER A 77 6.85 5.21 8.36
CA SER A 77 6.09 6.42 8.70
C SER A 77 5.47 7.11 7.48
N SER A 78 5.82 6.71 6.26
CA SER A 78 5.27 7.19 4.98
C SER A 78 3.88 6.63 4.67
N ILE A 79 3.36 5.69 5.46
CA ILE A 79 2.00 5.15 5.30
C ILE A 79 1.44 4.61 6.63
N ASN A 80 0.22 5.01 6.99
CA ASN A 80 -0.46 4.54 8.20
C ASN A 80 -1.48 3.43 7.87
N ILE A 81 -1.04 2.17 7.93
CA ILE A 81 -1.90 0.99 7.71
C ILE A 81 -2.08 0.17 8.99
N ASP A 82 -3.24 -0.48 9.09
CA ASP A 82 -3.56 -1.44 10.13
C ASP A 82 -2.60 -2.62 10.07
N PHE A 83 -2.11 -3.03 11.24
CA PHE A 83 -1.23 -4.19 11.39
C PHE A 83 -1.81 -5.23 12.36
N MET A 84 -2.81 -4.85 13.14
CA MET A 84 -3.47 -5.76 14.08
C MET A 84 -4.50 -6.64 13.35
N TRP A 85 -4.43 -7.95 13.59
CA TRP A 85 -5.27 -8.92 12.90
C TRP A 85 -6.77 -8.67 13.07
N ASN A 86 -7.23 -8.28 14.26
CA ASN A 86 -8.64 -7.98 14.49
C ASN A 86 -9.13 -6.82 13.60
N ARG A 87 -8.33 -5.75 13.45
CA ARG A 87 -8.66 -4.61 12.58
C ARG A 87 -8.65 -4.99 11.11
N ILE A 88 -7.63 -5.75 10.68
CA ILE A 88 -7.54 -6.25 9.31
C ILE A 88 -8.77 -7.12 8.99
N ILE A 89 -9.19 -8.00 9.89
CA ILE A 89 -10.38 -8.86 9.71
C ILE A 89 -11.65 -8.03 9.63
N GLU A 90 -11.83 -7.04 10.51
CA GLU A 90 -12.99 -6.14 10.50
C GLU A 90 -13.13 -5.44 9.14
N LEU A 91 -12.05 -4.80 8.67
CA LEU A 91 -12.01 -4.09 7.39
C LEU A 91 -12.29 -5.03 6.22
N THR A 92 -11.55 -6.14 6.15
CA THR A 92 -11.64 -7.03 4.99
C THR A 92 -12.98 -7.76 4.92
N LYS A 93 -13.63 -8.09 6.04
CA LYS A 93 -15.02 -8.57 6.03
C LYS A 93 -15.99 -7.55 5.46
N GLU A 94 -15.83 -6.28 5.84
CA GLU A 94 -16.68 -5.19 5.35
C GLU A 94 -16.47 -4.94 3.85
N TRP A 95 -15.26 -5.19 3.34
CA TRP A 95 -14.93 -4.93 1.94
C TRP A 95 -15.26 -6.11 1.02
N GLU A 96 -15.06 -7.34 1.49
CA GLU A 96 -15.13 -8.55 0.68
C GLU A 96 -16.36 -9.42 1.00
N GLY A 97 -17.07 -9.13 2.10
CA GLY A 97 -18.35 -9.78 2.45
C GLY A 97 -18.24 -11.25 2.86
N TYR A 98 -17.06 -11.71 3.30
CA TYR A 98 -16.85 -13.09 3.72
C TYR A 98 -17.20 -13.32 5.20
N LYS A 99 -17.38 -14.59 5.57
CA LYS A 99 -17.65 -15.03 6.97
C LYS A 99 -16.76 -16.17 7.46
N SER A 100 -15.95 -16.77 6.59
CA SER A 100 -15.17 -17.96 6.92
C SER A 100 -13.84 -17.61 7.58
N LYS A 101 -13.36 -18.45 8.49
CA LYS A 101 -12.09 -18.25 9.21
C LYS A 101 -10.88 -18.40 8.28
N GLU A 102 -10.96 -19.27 7.28
CA GLU A 102 -9.90 -19.46 6.29
C GLU A 102 -9.64 -18.17 5.50
N LYS A 103 -10.69 -17.38 5.26
CA LYS A 103 -10.56 -16.06 4.64
C LYS A 103 -9.96 -15.03 5.59
N GLU A 104 -10.30 -15.07 6.89
CA GLU A 104 -9.64 -14.22 7.90
C GLU A 104 -8.13 -14.45 7.90
N GLU A 105 -7.71 -15.72 8.01
CA GLU A 105 -6.30 -16.10 7.99
C GLU A 105 -5.62 -15.69 6.68
N TYR A 106 -6.29 -15.90 5.54
CA TYR A 106 -5.76 -15.47 4.25
C TYR A 106 -5.47 -13.97 4.22
N PHE A 107 -6.43 -13.13 4.63
CA PHE A 107 -6.26 -11.68 4.58
C PHE A 107 -5.22 -11.19 5.58
N CYS A 108 -5.18 -11.73 6.81
CA CYS A 108 -4.13 -11.40 7.77
C CYS A 108 -2.74 -11.76 7.25
N ASN A 109 -2.57 -12.96 6.69
CA ASN A 109 -1.28 -13.43 6.17
C ASN A 109 -0.84 -12.71 4.89
N LYS A 110 -1.79 -12.23 4.08
CA LYS A 110 -1.53 -11.58 2.80
C LYS A 110 -1.67 -10.06 2.82
N TRP A 111 -1.99 -9.47 3.97
CA TRP A 111 -2.30 -8.06 4.11
C TRP A 111 -1.28 -7.15 3.42
N PHE A 112 -0.01 -7.20 3.84
CA PHE A 112 1.04 -6.35 3.28
C PHE A 112 1.30 -6.62 1.79
N GLU A 113 1.17 -7.87 1.34
CA GLU A 113 1.28 -8.24 -0.07
C GLU A 113 0.13 -7.66 -0.92
N ILE A 114 -1.08 -7.59 -0.37
CA ILE A 114 -2.27 -7.01 -1.02
C ILE A 114 -2.12 -5.49 -1.09
N ILE A 115 -1.70 -4.83 0.00
CA ILE A 115 -1.43 -3.39 0.01
C ILE A 115 -0.33 -3.02 -1.00
N ALA A 116 0.79 -3.77 -1.02
CA ALA A 116 1.84 -3.59 -2.02
C ALA A 116 1.34 -3.76 -3.46
N THR A 117 0.43 -4.73 -3.67
CA THR A 117 -0.22 -4.92 -4.97
C THR A 117 -1.08 -3.71 -5.35
N CYS A 118 -1.85 -3.16 -4.41
CA CYS A 118 -2.67 -1.98 -4.63
C CYS A 118 -1.82 -0.76 -5.01
N ILE A 119 -0.69 -0.54 -4.31
CA ILE A 119 0.26 0.53 -4.61
C ILE A 119 0.78 0.41 -6.05
N LEU A 120 1.25 -0.77 -6.47
CA LEU A 120 1.75 -0.98 -7.83
C LEU A 120 0.65 -0.86 -8.90
N GLN A 121 -0.57 -1.29 -8.59
CA GLN A 121 -1.73 -1.17 -9.46
C GLN A 121 -2.18 0.30 -9.62
N LEU A 122 -2.06 1.11 -8.57
CA LEU A 122 -2.30 2.55 -8.61
C LEU A 122 -1.17 3.26 -9.38
N ALA A 123 0.09 2.90 -9.14
CA ALA A 123 1.24 3.41 -9.88
C ALA A 123 1.09 3.18 -11.39
N ALA A 124 0.69 1.97 -11.80
CA ALA A 124 0.42 1.66 -13.20
C ALA A 124 -0.72 2.50 -13.80
N ARG A 125 -1.80 2.72 -13.03
CA ARG A 125 -2.95 3.55 -13.46
C ARG A 125 -2.55 5.02 -13.63
N TYR A 126 -1.77 5.55 -12.70
CA TYR A 126 -1.25 6.92 -12.73
C TYR A 126 -0.01 7.07 -13.63
N LYS A 127 0.40 6.00 -14.33
CA LYS A 127 1.55 5.98 -15.25
C LYS A 127 2.88 6.37 -14.58
N ILE A 128 3.03 6.06 -13.30
CA ILE A 128 4.29 6.24 -12.57
C ILE A 128 5.27 5.17 -13.04
N ASN A 129 6.49 5.57 -13.42
CA ASN A 129 7.51 4.65 -13.90
C ASN A 129 8.10 3.84 -12.74
N THR A 130 7.65 2.60 -12.55
CA THR A 130 8.19 1.74 -11.49
C THR A 130 9.44 0.96 -11.88
N PHE A 131 9.94 1.09 -13.12
CA PHE A 131 11.17 0.39 -13.54
C PHE A 131 12.40 0.91 -12.80
N GLN A 132 12.42 2.18 -12.43
CA GLN A 132 13.52 2.77 -11.64
C GLN A 132 13.69 2.12 -10.26
N TYR A 133 12.63 1.49 -9.72
CA TYR A 133 12.67 0.84 -8.42
C TYR A 133 13.04 -0.64 -8.49
N LYS A 134 13.21 -1.22 -9.68
CA LYS A 134 13.53 -2.64 -9.84
C LYS A 134 14.95 -2.96 -9.38
#